data_AF-A0A225WB25-F1
#
_entry.id   AF-A0A225WB25-F1
#
_cell.length_a   1.000
_cell.length_b   1.000
_cell.length_c   1.000
_cell.angle_alpha   90.00
_cell.angle_beta   90.00
_cell.angle_gamma   90.00
#
_symmetry.space_group_name_H-M   'P 1'
#
loop_
_entity.id
_entity.type
_entity.pdbx_description
1 polymer ?
#
loop_
_entity_poly.entity_id
_entity_poly.type
_entity_poly.pdbx_seq_one_letter_code
_entity_poly.pdbx_strand_id
1 'polypeptide(L)'
;MGLIGLTIIPSSIVGELRELQPSLEVGRLASSVIADLADGTKVECLTSVVVDLLLVTSAGRVNMSSVECLVMPASREGVLLRDSTLRSLGINVNDRLTRLAQAPPLEEEMEEFTTIE
;
A
#
# COMPACT_ATOMS: atom_id res chain seq x y z
N MET A 1 5.57 12.27 -19.16
CA MET A 1 5.38 10.85 -18.79
C MET A 1 5.28 10.80 -17.28
N GLY A 2 4.07 10.57 -16.75
CA GLY A 2 3.81 10.67 -15.31
C GLY A 2 4.57 9.61 -14.52
N LEU A 3 5.09 9.97 -13.36
CA LEU A 3 5.67 9.04 -12.40
C LEU A 3 4.57 8.11 -11.90
N ILE A 4 4.41 6.96 -12.56
CA ILE A 4 3.52 5.90 -12.10
C ILE A 4 4.18 5.32 -10.84
N GLY A 5 3.50 5.48 -9.70
CA GLY A 5 4.04 5.37 -8.34
C GLY A 5 4.82 4.10 -8.04
N LEU A 6 5.94 4.22 -7.35
CA LEU A 6 6.72 3.09 -6.84
C LEU A 6 6.14 2.64 -5.49
N THR A 7 6.56 1.46 -5.01
CA THR A 7 6.32 1.07 -3.62
C THR A 7 6.98 2.11 -2.69
N ILE A 8 6.34 2.44 -1.59
CA ILE A 8 6.82 3.45 -0.65
C ILE A 8 7.03 2.82 0.72
N ILE A 9 8.19 3.08 1.32
CA ILE A 9 8.57 2.63 2.65
C ILE A 9 8.81 3.85 3.57
N PRO A 10 8.25 3.88 4.79
CA PRO A 10 8.56 4.90 5.78
C PRO A 10 10.04 4.92 6.16
N SER A 11 10.59 6.10 6.40
CA SER A 11 11.96 6.27 6.87
C SER A 11 12.21 5.61 8.23
N SER A 12 11.20 5.53 9.10
CA SER A 12 11.28 4.82 10.39
C SER A 12 11.61 3.34 10.21
N ILE A 13 10.88 2.65 9.32
CA ILE A 13 11.12 1.23 9.00
C ILE A 13 12.51 1.05 8.40
N VAL A 14 12.95 1.96 7.52
CA VAL A 14 14.32 1.90 6.98
C VAL A 14 15.37 2.09 8.08
N GLY A 15 15.11 2.95 9.06
CA GLY A 15 15.94 3.12 10.25
C GLY A 15 16.09 1.81 11.03
N GLU A 16 14.97 1.19 11.39
CA GLU A 16 14.94 -0.11 12.09
C GLU A 16 15.66 -1.21 11.30
N LEU A 17 15.44 -1.29 9.98
CA LEU A 17 16.13 -2.24 9.12
C LEU A 17 17.64 -2.01 9.10
N ARG A 18 18.11 -0.76 9.17
CA ARG A 18 19.54 -0.44 9.25
C ARG A 18 20.15 -0.75 10.61
N GLU A 19 19.36 -0.70 11.69
CA GLU A 19 19.82 -1.16 13.01
C GLU A 19 20.05 -2.68 13.00
N LEU A 20 19.17 -3.44 12.34
CA LEU A 20 19.30 -4.90 12.20
C LEU A 20 20.33 -5.31 11.16
N GLN A 21 20.45 -4.56 10.06
CA GLN A 21 21.38 -4.79 8.97
C GLN A 21 22.09 -3.48 8.60
N PRO A 22 23.23 -3.16 9.24
CA PRO A 22 23.96 -1.91 8.98
C PRO A 22 24.47 -1.76 7.55
N SER A 23 24.59 -2.88 6.80
CA SER A 23 24.99 -2.90 5.39
C SER A 23 23.85 -2.60 4.40
N LEU A 24 22.61 -2.39 4.89
CA LEU A 24 21.50 -2.00 4.02
C LEU A 24 21.78 -0.64 3.38
N GLU A 25 21.91 -0.64 2.04
CA GLU A 25 22.20 0.57 1.27
C GLU A 25 20.95 1.38 1.02
N VAL A 26 21.00 2.67 1.35
CA VAL A 26 19.97 3.65 1.01
C VAL A 26 20.55 4.56 -0.06
N GLY A 27 20.02 4.46 -1.28
CA GLY A 27 20.46 5.21 -2.44
C GLY A 27 19.86 6.61 -2.47
N ARG A 28 20.63 7.60 -2.94
CA ARG A 28 20.10 8.93 -3.25
C ARG A 28 19.53 8.92 -4.66
N LEU A 29 18.32 9.45 -4.82
CA LEU A 29 17.70 9.59 -6.13
C LEU A 29 18.41 10.71 -6.92
N ALA A 30 18.54 10.53 -8.24
CA ALA A 30 19.14 11.52 -9.13
C ALA A 30 18.36 12.86 -9.13
N SER A 31 17.05 12.78 -8.94
CA SER A 31 16.16 13.90 -8.74
C SER A 31 15.12 13.55 -7.69
N SER A 32 14.58 14.57 -7.04
CA SER A 32 13.44 14.41 -6.14
C SER A 32 12.24 13.78 -6.86
N VAL A 33 11.55 12.86 -6.18
CA VAL A 33 10.33 12.22 -6.68
C VAL A 33 9.16 12.62 -5.79
N ILE A 34 8.14 13.24 -6.38
CA ILE A 34 6.88 13.51 -5.69
C ILE A 34 5.96 12.30 -5.83
N ALA A 35 5.66 11.65 -4.71
CA ALA A 35 4.72 10.55 -4.63
C ALA A 35 3.34 11.04 -4.20
N ASP A 36 2.31 10.65 -4.97
CA ASP A 36 0.91 10.81 -4.62
C ASP A 36 0.47 9.63 -3.75
N LEU A 37 0.15 9.90 -2.49
CA LEU A 37 -0.38 8.90 -1.58
C LEU A 37 -1.87 8.66 -1.82
N ALA A 38 -2.37 7.52 -1.36
CA ALA A 38 -3.77 7.12 -1.56
C ALA A 38 -4.79 8.07 -0.91
N ASP A 39 -4.38 8.83 0.11
CA ASP A 39 -5.20 9.85 0.77
C ASP A 39 -5.11 11.24 0.09
N GLY A 40 -4.44 11.34 -1.06
CA GLY A 40 -4.26 12.59 -1.81
C GLY A 40 -3.10 13.45 -1.31
N THR A 41 -2.40 13.04 -0.24
CA THR A 41 -1.20 13.74 0.23
C THR A 41 -0.06 13.56 -0.76
N LYS A 42 0.66 14.64 -1.06
CA LYS A 42 1.90 14.61 -1.85
C LYS A 42 3.10 14.54 -0.93
N VAL A 43 4.01 13.61 -1.17
CA VAL A 43 5.24 13.47 -0.39
C VAL A 43 6.46 13.51 -1.30
N GLU A 44 7.43 14.32 -0.90
CA GLU A 44 8.71 14.41 -1.56
C GLU A 44 9.67 13.32 -1.05
N CYS A 45 10.14 12.47 -1.97
CA CYS A 45 11.10 11.40 -1.70
C CYS A 45 12.44 11.75 -2.35
N LEU A 46 13.52 11.68 -1.58
CA LEU A 46 14.89 11.99 -2.03
C LEU A 46 15.79 10.76 -2.09
N THR A 47 15.35 9.65 -1.52
CA THR A 47 16.11 8.42 -1.40
C THR A 47 15.24 7.21 -1.74
N SER A 48 15.91 6.12 -2.12
CA SER A 48 15.31 4.81 -2.33
C SER A 48 16.11 3.73 -1.61
N VAL A 49 15.47 2.58 -1.43
CA VAL A 49 16.08 1.38 -0.85
C VAL A 49 15.55 0.17 -1.61
N VAL A 50 16.38 -0.86 -1.77
CA VAL A 50 15.96 -2.14 -2.33
C VAL A 50 15.81 -3.12 -1.18
N VAL A 51 14.63 -3.73 -1.06
CA VAL A 51 14.31 -4.68 0.01
C VAL A 51 13.53 -5.87 -0.53
N ASP A 52 13.63 -6.99 0.18
CA ASP A 52 12.73 -8.11 -0.01
C ASP A 52 11.50 -7.94 0.88
N LEU A 53 10.31 -8.11 0.31
CA LEU A 53 9.04 -8.01 1.02
C LEU A 53 8.37 -9.38 1.10
N LEU A 54 7.99 -9.77 2.31
CA LEU A 54 7.22 -10.98 2.54
C LEU A 54 5.81 -10.62 2.98
N LEU A 55 4.86 -10.79 2.08
CA LEU A 55 3.45 -10.57 2.36
C LEU A 55 2.86 -11.85 2.96
N VAL A 56 2.30 -11.75 4.16
CA VAL A 56 1.57 -12.85 4.81
C VAL A 56 0.09 -12.61 4.60
N THR A 57 -0.54 -13.44 3.77
CA THR A 57 -1.96 -13.32 3.43
C THR A 57 -2.72 -14.58 3.84
N SER A 58 -4.06 -14.51 3.87
CA SER A 58 -4.91 -15.68 4.12
C SER A 58 -4.75 -16.78 3.05
N ALA A 59 -4.37 -16.42 1.83
CA ALA A 59 -4.08 -17.36 0.74
C ALA A 59 -2.67 -17.95 0.82
N GLY A 60 -1.86 -17.54 1.80
CA GLY A 60 -0.47 -17.97 1.96
C GLY A 60 0.53 -16.82 1.92
N ARG A 61 1.82 -17.18 1.92
CA ARG A 61 2.93 -16.23 1.90
C ARG A 61 3.28 -15.90 0.45
N VAL A 62 3.50 -14.62 0.16
CA VAL A 62 4.02 -14.16 -1.13
C VAL A 62 5.35 -13.46 -0.91
N ASN A 63 6.39 -13.99 -1.55
CA ASN A 63 7.72 -13.40 -1.51
C ASN A 63 7.91 -12.48 -2.73
N MET A 64 8.31 -11.24 -2.47
CA MET A 64 8.66 -10.25 -3.46
C MET A 64 10.12 -9.87 -3.26
N SER A 65 10.99 -10.34 -4.15
CA SER A 65 12.42 -10.06 -4.06
C SER A 65 12.81 -8.77 -4.78
N SER A 66 13.81 -8.07 -4.27
CA SER A 66 14.45 -6.91 -4.90
C SER A 66 13.46 -5.80 -5.26
N VAL A 67 12.55 -5.48 -4.34
CA VAL A 67 11.58 -4.41 -4.52
C VAL A 67 12.26 -3.07 -4.28
N GLU A 68 12.32 -2.24 -5.32
CA GLU A 68 12.75 -0.85 -5.18
C GLU A 68 11.62 -0.03 -4.52
N CYS A 69 11.95 0.58 -3.39
CA CYS A 69 11.05 1.37 -2.58
C CYS A 69 11.55 2.82 -2.48
N LEU A 70 10.65 3.78 -2.68
CA LEU A 70 10.92 5.17 -2.31
C LEU A 70 10.84 5.31 -0.79
N VAL A 71 11.83 5.98 -0.20
CA VAL A 71 11.82 6.25 1.23
C VAL A 71 11.08 7.56 1.48
N MET A 72 9.94 7.48 2.17
CA MET A 72 9.20 8.68 2.56
C MET A 72 9.63 9.18 3.94
N PRO A 73 9.78 10.50 4.14
CA PRO A 73 10.13 11.09 5.44
C PRO A 73 8.97 11.09 6.46
N ALA A 74 7.82 10.46 6.15
CA ALA A 74 6.60 10.56 6.94
C ALA A 74 6.58 9.63 8.17
N SER A 75 5.87 10.05 9.22
CA SER A 75 5.58 9.29 10.44
C SER A 75 4.47 8.23 10.26
N ARG A 76 4.19 7.81 9.03
CA ARG A 76 3.14 6.83 8.76
C ARG A 76 3.64 5.43 9.02
N GLU A 77 2.75 4.59 9.49
CA GLU A 77 3.00 3.17 9.70
C GLU A 77 2.71 2.39 8.40
N GLY A 78 3.58 1.42 8.10
CA GLY A 78 3.35 0.46 7.03
C GLY A 78 3.92 0.84 5.65
N VAL A 79 4.15 -0.20 4.85
CA VAL A 79 4.65 -0.11 3.47
C VAL A 79 3.46 0.05 2.52
N LEU A 80 3.56 1.00 1.59
CA LEU A 80 2.53 1.23 0.57
C LEU A 80 2.92 0.52 -0.72
N LEU A 81 2.11 -0.46 -1.12
CA LEU A 81 2.31 -1.20 -2.36
C LEU A 81 1.69 -0.48 -3.55
N ARG A 82 2.41 -0.45 -4.67
CA ARG A 82 1.90 0.06 -5.94
C ARG A 82 0.65 -0.72 -6.40
N ASP A 83 -0.27 -0.05 -7.07
CA ASP A 83 -1.48 -0.68 -7.64
C ASP A 83 -1.14 -1.86 -8.57
N SER A 84 -0.13 -1.76 -9.42
CA SER A 84 0.29 -2.89 -10.27
C SER A 84 0.80 -4.10 -9.49
N THR A 85 1.41 -3.87 -8.32
CA THR A 85 1.78 -4.95 -7.38
C THR A 85 0.54 -5.59 -6.78
N LEU A 86 -0.44 -4.80 -6.35
CA LEU A 86 -1.70 -5.35 -5.86
C LEU A 86 -2.43 -6.16 -6.95
N ARG A 87 -2.48 -5.65 -8.18
CA ARG A 87 -3.08 -6.35 -9.32
C ARG A 87 -2.38 -7.67 -9.65
N SER A 88 -1.05 -7.75 -9.56
CA SER A 88 -0.34 -9.01 -9.80
C SER A 88 -0.63 -10.07 -8.73
N LEU A 89 -1.03 -9.64 -7.53
CA LEU A 89 -1.54 -10.51 -6.46
C LEU A 89 -3.04 -10.87 -6.63
N GLY A 90 -3.68 -10.43 -7.73
CA GLY A 90 -5.12 -10.60 -7.94
C GLY A 90 -5.99 -9.65 -7.12
N ILE A 91 -5.41 -8.60 -6.56
CA ILE A 91 -6.11 -7.57 -5.78
C ILE A 91 -6.35 -6.36 -6.69
N ASN A 92 -7.52 -6.31 -7.31
CA ASN A 92 -8.00 -5.10 -8.00
C ASN A 92 -8.95 -4.33 -7.09
N VAL A 93 -8.45 -3.25 -6.47
CA VAL A 93 -9.24 -2.42 -5.55
C VAL A 93 -10.40 -1.75 -6.29
N ASN A 94 -10.19 -1.27 -7.52
CA ASN A 94 -11.24 -0.63 -8.31
C ASN A 94 -12.40 -1.57 -8.58
N ASP A 95 -12.15 -2.79 -9.08
CA ASP A 95 -13.22 -3.74 -9.37
C ASP A 95 -14.01 -4.10 -8.10
N ARG A 96 -13.31 -4.24 -6.96
CA ARG A 96 -13.96 -4.51 -5.67
C ARG A 96 -14.82 -3.35 -5.21
N LEU A 97 -14.34 -2.11 -5.34
CA LEU A 97 -15.12 -0.91 -5.02
C LEU A 97 -16.31 -0.73 -5.97
N THR A 98 -16.13 -0.96 -7.27
CA THR A 98 -17.22 -0.92 -8.26
C THR A 98 -18.29 -1.95 -7.92
N ARG A 99 -17.91 -3.19 -7.59
CA ARG A 99 -18.86 -4.21 -7.14
C ARG A 99 -19.59 -3.81 -5.86
N LEU A 100 -18.88 -3.17 -4.92
CA LEU A 100 -19.49 -2.67 -3.68
C LEU A 100 -20.51 -1.55 -3.95
N ALA A 101 -20.18 -0.62 -4.86
CA ALA A 101 -21.09 0.47 -5.25
C ALA A 101 -22.30 -0.01 -6.07
N GLN A 102 -22.19 -1.16 -6.74
CA GLN A 102 -23.28 -1.82 -7.48
C GLN A 102 -24.07 -2.80 -6.62
N ALA A 103 -23.68 -3.04 -5.38
CA ALA A 103 -24.46 -3.88 -4.49
C ALA A 103 -25.85 -3.23 -4.29
N PRO A 104 -26.94 -3.99 -4.39
CA PRO A 104 -28.27 -3.46 -4.06
C PRO A 104 -28.21 -2.89 -2.64
N PRO A 105 -28.97 -1.80 -2.36
CA PRO A 105 -29.12 -1.35 -0.99
C PRO A 105 -29.55 -2.55 -0.15
N LEU A 106 -28.92 -2.71 1.02
CA LEU A 106 -29.40 -3.68 2.00
C LEU A 106 -30.88 -3.36 2.18
N GLU A 107 -31.75 -4.25 1.71
CA GLU A 107 -33.14 -4.24 2.13
C GLU A 107 -33.02 -4.40 3.64
N GLU A 108 -33.24 -3.30 4.36
CA GLU A 108 -33.54 -3.38 5.78
C GLU A 108 -34.69 -4.38 5.83
N GLU A 109 -34.44 -5.57 6.35
CA GLU A 109 -35.49 -6.47 6.80
C GLU A 109 -36.26 -5.63 7.82
N MET A 110 -37.27 -4.90 7.33
CA MET A 110 -38.32 -4.34 8.16
C MET A 110 -38.96 -5.57 8.77
N GLU A 111 -38.46 -5.99 9.94
CA GLU A 111 -39.19 -6.84 10.85
C GLU A 111 -40.51 -6.12 11.09
N GLU A 112 -41.52 -6.52 10.33
CA GLU A 112 -42.90 -6.18 10.55
C GLU A 112 -43.24 -6.77 11.93
N PHE A 113 -43.06 -5.96 12.97
CA PHE A 113 -43.65 -6.23 14.28
C PHE A 113 -45.16 -6.24 14.07
N THR A 114 -45.68 -7.41 13.72
CA THR A 114 -47.10 -7.70 13.81
C THR A 114 -47.45 -7.61 15.29
N THR A 115 -48.03 -6.48 15.70
CA THR A 115 -48.70 -6.37 16.99
C THR A 115 -49.81 -7.43 17.01
N ILE A 116 -49.57 -8.48 17.80
CA ILE A 116 -50.57 -9.49 18.13
C ILE A 116 -51.38 -8.93 19.30
N GLU A 117 -52.66 -8.65 19.00
CA GLU A 117 -53.83 -8.35 19.84
C GLU A 117 -53.76 -7.26 20.93
#